data_AF-X1CVH3-F1
#
_entry.id   AF-X1CVH3-F1
#
_cell.length_a   1.000
_cell.length_b   1.000
_cell.length_c   1.000
_cell.angle_alpha   90.00
_cell.angle_beta   90.00
_cell.angle_gamma   90.00
#
_symmetry.space_group_name_H-M   'P 1'
#
loop_
_entity.id
_entity.type
_entity.pdbx_description
1 polymer ?
#
loop_
_entity_poly.entity_id
_entity_poly.type
_entity_poly.pdbx_seq_one_letter_code
_entity_poly.pdbx_strand_id
1 'polypeptide(L)'
;IAILPHRLYNETNIMAWAEVEKARRRLSREQGTIIKDWGGRIPIALVYPNSYYVGMSNLGLHALYSLLNSYSEVVGERAFWEVENRDSRSPALCLESQRPLSDFAVVAFSVSYELDYFNVVHILKASGIPLYAADRDERHPLVIAGGSCIIANPVPLSPFFDCLCIGEAEPMVPAMLPVIAEGVGGKRSDLLRALASLPGVYVPQYYSGKPVVRQWAKNLDDFPVASILRWRGEPFAVS
;
A
#
# COMPACT_ATOMS: atom_id res chain seq x y z
N ILE A 1 -0.14 12.22 -27.96
CA ILE A 1 0.37 10.84 -27.76
C ILE A 1 1.86 10.89 -28.07
N ALA A 2 2.71 10.99 -27.05
CA ALA A 2 4.16 11.02 -27.26
C ALA A 2 4.65 9.59 -27.49
N ILE A 3 5.08 9.29 -28.72
CA ILE A 3 5.69 8.00 -29.06
C ILE A 3 7.08 8.00 -28.45
N LEU A 4 7.30 7.20 -27.41
CA LEU A 4 8.62 7.01 -26.81
C LEU A 4 9.58 6.44 -27.88
N PRO A 5 10.81 6.96 -28.03
CA PRO A 5 11.77 6.46 -29.00
C PRO A 5 12.09 4.98 -28.73
N HIS A 6 12.22 4.19 -29.79
CA HIS A 6 12.34 2.72 -29.78
C HIS A 6 13.38 2.16 -28.78
N ARG A 7 14.47 2.90 -28.53
CA ARG A 7 15.49 2.53 -27.55
C ARG A 7 15.00 2.62 -26.10
N LEU A 8 14.25 3.67 -25.75
CA LEU A 8 13.65 3.82 -24.43
C LEU A 8 12.53 2.79 -24.22
N TYR A 9 11.74 2.49 -25.25
CA TYR A 9 10.71 1.45 -25.17
C TYR A 9 11.30 0.07 -24.85
N ASN A 10 12.40 -0.32 -25.51
CA ASN A 10 13.08 -1.59 -25.25
C ASN A 10 13.71 -1.65 -23.85
N GLU A 11 14.34 -0.55 -23.40
CA GLU A 11 14.92 -0.48 -22.06
C GLU A 11 13.85 -0.57 -20.96
N THR A 12 12.74 0.16 -21.09
CA THR A 12 11.62 0.06 -20.13
C THR A 12 11.02 -1.35 -20.08
N ASN A 13 10.89 -2.01 -21.24
CA ASN A 13 10.33 -3.36 -21.30
C ASN A 13 11.28 -4.38 -20.63
N ILE A 14 12.59 -4.33 -20.91
CA ILE A 14 13.59 -5.19 -20.27
C ILE A 14 13.60 -5.01 -18.74
N MET A 15 13.53 -3.76 -18.26
CA MET A 15 13.52 -3.47 -16.83
C MET A 15 12.22 -3.92 -16.15
N ALA A 16 11.07 -3.84 -16.83
CA ALA A 16 9.82 -4.39 -16.34
C ALA A 16 9.89 -5.93 -16.22
N TRP A 17 10.48 -6.62 -17.20
CA TRP A 17 10.70 -8.07 -17.15
C TRP A 17 11.61 -8.50 -15.99
N ALA A 18 12.66 -7.72 -15.69
CA ALA A 18 13.55 -8.00 -14.57
C ALA A 18 12.81 -7.94 -13.22
N GLU A 19 11.95 -6.94 -13.03
CA GLU A 19 11.12 -6.81 -11.81
C GLU A 19 10.10 -7.95 -11.70
N VAL A 20 9.48 -8.35 -12.82
CA VAL A 20 8.58 -9.51 -12.89
C VAL A 20 9.29 -10.81 -12.48
N GLU A 21 10.48 -11.07 -13.02
CA GLU A 21 11.25 -12.27 -12.71
C GLU A 21 11.70 -12.29 -11.24
N LYS A 22 12.11 -11.12 -10.71
CA LYS A 22 12.46 -10.94 -9.30
C LYS A 22 11.26 -11.23 -8.38
N ALA A 23 10.07 -10.72 -8.72
CA ALA A 23 8.83 -10.98 -7.99
C ALA A 23 8.49 -12.49 -7.98
N ARG A 24 8.53 -13.15 -9.14
CA ARG A 24 8.27 -14.60 -9.26
C ARG A 24 9.26 -15.45 -8.44
N ARG A 25 10.54 -15.07 -8.44
CA ARG A 25 11.57 -15.74 -7.65
C ARG A 25 11.36 -15.59 -6.14
N ARG A 26 10.87 -14.43 -5.68
CA ARG A 26 10.53 -14.21 -4.26
C ARG A 26 9.34 -15.08 -3.86
N LEU A 27 8.26 -15.00 -4.63
CA LEU A 27 7.06 -15.81 -4.40
C LEU A 27 7.33 -17.31 -4.38
N SER A 28 8.19 -17.83 -5.26
CA SER A 28 8.50 -19.26 -5.29
C SER A 28 9.22 -19.78 -4.03
N ARG A 29 9.76 -18.88 -3.20
CA ARG A 29 10.45 -19.18 -1.93
C ARG A 29 9.60 -18.88 -0.70
N GLU A 30 8.46 -18.22 -0.88
CA GLU A 30 7.52 -17.85 0.17
C GLU A 30 6.54 -19.00 0.48
N GLN A 31 6.19 -19.17 1.75
CA GLN A 31 5.06 -20.03 2.17
C GLN A 31 4.07 -19.18 2.94
N GLY A 32 2.80 -19.13 2.51
CA GLY A 32 1.75 -18.32 3.16
C GLY A 32 1.28 -17.12 2.32
N THR A 33 1.80 -16.96 1.11
CA THR A 33 1.25 -16.00 0.14
C THR A 33 -0.21 -16.34 -0.15
N ILE A 34 -1.10 -15.37 0.07
CA ILE A 34 -2.51 -15.45 -0.28
C ILE A 34 -2.70 -14.86 -1.68
N ILE A 35 -3.20 -15.65 -2.61
CA ILE A 35 -3.54 -15.18 -3.96
C ILE A 35 -5.05 -15.33 -4.13
N LYS A 36 -5.73 -14.23 -4.43
CA LYS A 36 -7.18 -14.21 -4.70
C LYS A 36 -7.42 -13.72 -6.12
N ASP A 37 -8.49 -14.22 -6.73
CA ASP A 37 -9.02 -13.62 -7.95
C ASP A 37 -9.61 -12.23 -7.66
N TRP A 38 -9.42 -11.28 -8.55
CA TRP A 38 -9.93 -9.92 -8.38
C TRP A 38 -11.45 -9.83 -8.60
N GLY A 39 -12.08 -10.79 -9.26
CA GLY A 39 -13.47 -10.74 -9.73
C GLY A 39 -14.48 -10.24 -8.69
N GLY A 40 -14.86 -8.96 -8.81
CA GLY A 40 -15.81 -8.26 -7.94
C GLY A 40 -15.26 -7.84 -6.56
N ARG A 41 -13.99 -8.10 -6.27
CA ARG A 41 -13.31 -7.69 -5.03
C ARG A 41 -12.69 -6.31 -5.17
N ILE A 42 -12.41 -5.68 -4.04
CA ILE A 42 -11.69 -4.41 -3.94
C ILE A 42 -10.19 -4.73 -3.93
N PRO A 43 -9.45 -4.36 -4.99
CA PRO A 43 -8.01 -4.53 -5.00
C PRO A 43 -7.32 -3.44 -4.19
N ILE A 44 -6.57 -3.87 -3.17
CA ILE A 44 -5.81 -3.01 -2.27
C ILE A 44 -4.33 -3.37 -2.39
N ALA A 45 -3.52 -2.44 -2.88
CA ALA A 45 -2.07 -2.55 -2.88
C ALA A 45 -1.52 -2.09 -1.53
N LEU A 46 -1.06 -3.01 -0.71
CA LEU A 46 -0.35 -2.76 0.53
C LEU A 46 1.13 -2.50 0.23
N VAL A 47 1.49 -1.21 0.18
CA VAL A 47 2.84 -0.76 -0.15
C VAL A 47 3.67 -0.61 1.11
N TYR A 48 4.76 -1.36 1.20
CA TYR A 48 5.84 -1.06 2.13
C TYR A 48 6.91 -0.25 1.37
N PRO A 49 7.10 1.04 1.66
CA PRO A 49 7.99 1.95 0.92
C PRO A 49 9.48 1.72 1.22
N ASN A 50 9.91 0.45 1.26
CA ASN A 50 11.28 0.03 1.49
C ASN A 50 11.51 -1.33 0.81
N SER A 51 12.73 -1.85 0.91
CA SER A 51 13.09 -3.14 0.33
C SER A 51 12.19 -4.26 0.85
N TYR A 52 12.03 -5.29 0.02
CA TYR A 52 11.29 -6.50 0.39
C TYR A 52 11.78 -7.08 1.71
N TYR A 53 13.10 -7.17 1.92
CA TYR A 53 13.65 -7.76 3.13
C TYR A 53 13.25 -6.99 4.40
N VAL A 54 13.32 -5.65 4.37
CA VAL A 54 12.93 -4.82 5.52
C VAL A 54 11.42 -4.93 5.77
N GLY A 55 10.60 -4.88 4.71
CA GLY A 55 9.16 -5.04 4.85
C GLY A 55 8.76 -6.42 5.35
N MET A 56 9.46 -7.47 4.92
CA MET A 56 9.22 -8.83 5.38
C MET A 56 9.62 -9.06 6.84
N SER A 57 10.48 -8.22 7.40
CA SER A 57 10.79 -8.19 8.84
C SER A 57 9.81 -7.35 9.66
N ASN A 58 8.78 -6.77 9.05
CA ASN A 58 7.80 -5.92 9.72
C ASN A 58 6.53 -6.70 10.08
N LEU A 59 6.34 -7.04 11.36
CA LEU A 59 5.19 -7.79 11.83
C LEU A 59 3.84 -7.07 11.57
N GLY A 60 3.81 -5.74 11.64
CA GLY A 60 2.61 -4.95 11.35
C GLY A 60 2.17 -5.05 9.89
N LEU A 61 3.13 -5.13 8.95
CA LEU A 61 2.83 -5.39 7.54
C LEU A 61 2.16 -6.75 7.35
N HIS A 62 2.67 -7.79 8.02
CA HIS A 62 2.04 -9.12 8.00
C HIS A 62 0.64 -9.06 8.60
N ALA A 63 0.48 -8.48 9.79
CA ALA A 63 -0.82 -8.35 10.46
C ALA A 63 -1.86 -7.72 9.54
N LEU A 64 -1.53 -6.58 8.92
CA LEU A 64 -2.39 -5.88 7.99
C LEU A 64 -2.67 -6.70 6.72
N TYR A 65 -1.67 -7.39 6.18
CA TYR A 65 -1.84 -8.27 5.02
C TYR A 65 -2.82 -9.42 5.30
N SER A 66 -2.71 -10.06 6.47
CA SER A 66 -3.68 -11.10 6.91
C SER A 66 -5.06 -10.50 7.12
N LEU A 67 -5.15 -9.38 7.83
CA LEU A 67 -6.42 -8.72 8.15
C LEU A 67 -7.17 -8.37 6.87
N LEU A 68 -6.54 -7.67 5.93
CA LEU A 68 -7.16 -7.35 4.64
C LEU A 68 -7.62 -8.61 3.90
N ASN A 69 -6.78 -9.66 3.88
CA ASN A 69 -7.12 -10.89 3.20
C ASN A 69 -8.08 -11.82 3.97
N SER A 70 -8.44 -11.50 5.21
CA SER A 70 -9.51 -12.19 5.93
C SER A 70 -10.91 -11.81 5.41
N TYR A 71 -11.03 -10.63 4.79
CA TYR A 71 -12.27 -10.16 4.15
C TYR A 71 -12.43 -10.78 2.76
N SER A 72 -13.61 -11.33 2.50
CA SER A 72 -13.90 -12.08 1.26
C SER A 72 -13.97 -11.19 0.01
N GLU A 73 -14.35 -9.94 0.22
CA GLU A 73 -14.55 -8.87 -0.74
C GLU A 73 -13.28 -8.07 -1.05
N VAL A 74 -12.15 -8.39 -0.41
CA VAL A 74 -10.87 -7.72 -0.59
C VAL A 74 -9.84 -8.66 -1.19
N VAL A 75 -9.06 -8.14 -2.14
CA VAL A 75 -7.78 -8.73 -2.56
C VAL A 75 -6.65 -7.79 -2.15
N GLY A 76 -5.92 -8.18 -1.11
CA GLY A 76 -4.76 -7.44 -0.62
C GLY A 76 -3.49 -7.99 -1.24
N GLU A 77 -2.72 -7.16 -1.91
CA GLU A 77 -1.44 -7.53 -2.53
C GLU A 77 -0.31 -6.63 -2.03
N ARG A 78 0.91 -7.15 -1.94
CA ARG A 78 2.05 -6.43 -1.36
C ARG A 78 2.87 -5.77 -2.45
N ALA A 79 3.38 -4.57 -2.19
CA ALA A 79 4.36 -3.92 -3.05
C ALA A 79 5.53 -3.39 -2.21
N PHE A 80 6.73 -3.44 -2.78
CA PHE A 80 7.97 -3.04 -2.12
C PHE A 80 8.77 -2.10 -3.01
N TRP A 81 9.66 -1.30 -2.41
CA TRP A 81 10.48 -0.33 -3.14
C TRP A 81 11.97 -0.57 -2.89
N GLU A 82 12.64 -1.10 -3.89
CA GLU A 82 14.07 -1.38 -3.85
C GLU A 82 14.87 -0.12 -4.22
N VAL A 83 16.10 -0.02 -3.74
CA VAL A 83 16.95 1.15 -4.03
C VAL A 83 17.23 1.26 -5.53
N GLU A 84 17.39 0.13 -6.21
CA GLU A 84 17.59 0.05 -7.66
C GLU A 84 16.38 0.59 -8.45
N ASN A 85 15.20 0.65 -7.83
CA ASN A 85 14.00 1.16 -8.47
C ASN A 85 13.99 2.70 -8.54
N ARG A 86 14.88 3.38 -7.80
CA ARG A 86 15.00 4.85 -7.85
C ARG A 86 15.53 5.35 -9.19
N ASP A 87 16.42 4.59 -9.81
CA ASP A 87 17.03 4.93 -11.10
C ASP A 87 16.28 4.31 -12.28
N SER A 88 15.41 3.33 -12.02
CA SER A 88 14.58 2.70 -13.03
C SER A 88 13.30 3.50 -13.27
N ARG A 89 12.89 3.63 -14.55
CA ARG A 89 11.59 4.19 -14.93
C ARG A 89 10.49 3.13 -14.93
N SER A 90 10.70 2.01 -14.24
CA SER A 90 9.73 0.92 -14.20
C SER A 90 8.63 1.24 -13.20
N PRO A 91 7.37 0.93 -13.52
CA PRO A 91 6.28 1.09 -12.57
C PRO A 91 6.49 0.20 -11.34
N ALA A 92 6.09 0.67 -10.16
CA ALA A 92 6.04 -0.19 -8.99
C ALA A 92 4.97 -1.26 -9.21
N LEU A 93 5.36 -2.53 -9.06
CA LEU A 93 4.49 -3.68 -9.25
C LEU A 93 4.15 -4.33 -7.91
N CYS A 94 2.91 -4.81 -7.78
CA CYS A 94 2.56 -5.72 -6.70
C CYS A 94 3.20 -7.09 -6.91
N LEU A 95 3.57 -7.74 -5.80
CA LEU A 95 4.32 -8.97 -5.77
C LEU A 95 3.49 -10.13 -6.31
N GLU A 96 2.24 -10.27 -5.85
CA GLU A 96 1.34 -11.37 -6.16
C GLU A 96 0.93 -11.37 -7.65
N SER A 97 0.28 -10.31 -8.12
CA SER A 97 -0.23 -10.25 -9.49
C SER A 97 0.76 -9.70 -10.52
N GLN A 98 1.85 -9.06 -10.09
CA GLN A 98 2.74 -8.27 -10.96
C GLN A 98 2.01 -7.10 -11.68
N ARG A 99 0.87 -6.65 -11.15
CA ARG A 99 0.15 -5.48 -11.67
C ARG A 99 0.74 -4.17 -11.17
N PRO A 100 0.70 -3.10 -11.98
CA PRO A 100 1.10 -1.76 -11.54
C PRO A 100 0.15 -1.21 -10.49
N LEU A 101 0.66 -0.35 -9.59
CA LEU A 101 -0.15 0.26 -8.53
C LEU A 101 -1.36 1.06 -9.04
N SER A 102 -1.30 1.58 -10.28
CA SER A 102 -2.39 2.31 -10.92
C SER A 102 -3.63 1.46 -11.20
N ASP A 103 -3.51 0.13 -11.24
CA ASP A 103 -4.64 -0.79 -11.49
C ASP A 103 -5.52 -1.00 -10.25
N PHE A 104 -5.03 -0.63 -9.07
CA PHE A 104 -5.71 -0.90 -7.80
C PHE A 104 -6.78 0.14 -7.50
N ALA A 105 -7.78 -0.23 -6.69
CA ALA A 105 -8.77 0.71 -6.19
C ALA A 105 -8.18 1.55 -5.05
N VAL A 106 -7.32 0.94 -4.24
CA VAL A 106 -6.65 1.57 -3.10
C VAL A 106 -5.16 1.25 -3.13
N VAL A 107 -4.32 2.26 -2.92
CA VAL A 107 -2.90 2.11 -2.64
C VAL A 107 -2.66 2.54 -1.19
N ALA A 108 -2.41 1.57 -0.32
CA ALA A 108 -2.26 1.74 1.12
C ALA A 108 -0.78 1.63 1.52
N PHE A 109 -0.18 2.74 1.91
CA PHE A 109 1.20 2.80 2.37
C PHE A 109 1.31 2.49 3.86
N SER A 110 2.18 1.53 4.22
CA SER A 110 2.58 1.28 5.61
C SER A 110 3.93 1.93 5.88
N VAL A 111 3.93 3.13 6.46
CA VAL A 111 5.12 3.97 6.64
C VAL A 111 5.67 3.77 8.06
N SER A 112 6.79 3.06 8.15
CA SER A 112 7.37 2.65 9.45
C SER A 112 8.53 3.52 9.90
N TYR A 113 9.27 4.13 8.96
CA TYR A 113 10.43 4.97 9.24
C TYR A 113 10.35 6.32 8.52
N GLU A 114 10.95 7.36 9.10
CA GLU A 114 10.91 8.71 8.51
C GLU A 114 11.59 8.79 7.13
N LEU A 115 12.64 7.98 6.91
CA LEU A 115 13.31 7.90 5.61
C LEU A 115 12.43 7.32 4.51
N ASP A 116 11.36 6.60 4.88
CA ASP A 116 10.40 6.06 3.91
C ASP A 116 9.60 7.17 3.20
N TYR A 117 9.56 8.39 3.75
CA TYR A 117 8.81 9.52 3.18
C TYR A 117 9.30 9.84 1.76
N PHE A 118 10.63 9.76 1.55
CA PHE A 118 11.22 9.98 0.23
C PHE A 118 10.81 8.88 -0.74
N ASN A 119 10.76 7.63 -0.28
CA ASN A 119 10.37 6.50 -1.11
C ASN A 119 8.90 6.60 -1.54
N VAL A 120 7.99 7.08 -0.69
CA VAL A 120 6.59 7.35 -1.06
C VAL A 120 6.51 8.25 -2.30
N VAL A 121 7.26 9.36 -2.31
CA VAL A 121 7.29 10.31 -3.43
C VAL A 121 7.79 9.63 -4.71
N HIS A 122 8.83 8.80 -4.61
CA HIS A 122 9.37 8.06 -5.75
C HIS A 122 8.39 7.01 -6.29
N ILE A 123 7.73 6.26 -5.42
CA ILE A 123 6.76 5.21 -5.78
C ILE A 123 5.57 5.82 -6.53
N LEU A 124 5.01 6.92 -6.04
CA LEU A 124 3.88 7.60 -6.69
C LEU A 124 4.26 8.06 -8.11
N LYS A 125 5.42 8.71 -8.25
CA LYS A 125 5.96 9.15 -9.54
C LYS A 125 6.19 7.99 -10.51
N ALA A 126 6.85 6.92 -10.05
CA ALA A 126 7.13 5.75 -10.87
C ALA A 126 5.84 5.03 -11.32
N SER A 127 4.80 5.08 -10.50
CA SER A 127 3.50 4.46 -10.79
C SER A 127 2.58 5.34 -11.63
N GLY A 128 3.02 6.54 -12.05
CA GLY A 128 2.18 7.49 -12.79
C GLY A 128 1.00 8.05 -11.99
N ILE A 129 1.03 7.92 -10.66
CA ILE A 129 0.00 8.46 -9.78
C ILE A 129 0.39 9.91 -9.44
N PRO A 130 -0.52 10.89 -9.59
CA PRO A 130 -0.24 12.28 -9.23
C PRO A 130 0.31 12.39 -7.81
N LEU A 131 1.36 13.21 -7.67
CA LEU A 131 2.11 13.30 -6.42
C LEU A 131 1.25 13.89 -5.29
N TYR A 132 0.59 15.01 -5.57
CA TYR A 132 -0.27 15.67 -4.60
C TYR A 132 -1.69 15.10 -4.66
N ALA A 133 -2.31 14.95 -3.49
CA ALA A 133 -3.69 14.48 -3.39
C ALA A 133 -4.68 15.40 -4.14
N ALA A 134 -4.39 16.72 -4.17
CA ALA A 134 -5.19 17.71 -4.88
C ALA A 134 -5.22 17.53 -6.41
N ASP A 135 -4.24 16.82 -6.97
CA ASP A 135 -4.13 16.57 -8.42
C ASP A 135 -4.79 15.24 -8.83
N ARG A 136 -5.34 14.48 -7.87
CA ARG A 136 -6.00 13.19 -8.13
C ARG A 136 -7.50 13.38 -8.34
N ASP A 137 -8.03 12.62 -9.28
CA ASP A 137 -9.45 12.53 -9.59
C ASP A 137 -9.94 11.07 -9.55
N GLU A 138 -11.17 10.82 -9.97
CA GLU A 138 -11.83 9.51 -9.96
C GLU A 138 -11.12 8.42 -10.77
N ARG A 139 -10.20 8.79 -11.68
CA ARG A 139 -9.43 7.83 -12.50
C ARG A 139 -8.23 7.25 -11.75
N HIS A 140 -7.88 7.83 -10.62
CA HIS A 140 -6.70 7.46 -9.84
C HIS A 140 -7.10 6.62 -8.61
N PRO A 141 -6.24 5.70 -8.15
CA PRO A 141 -6.49 4.95 -6.91
C PRO A 141 -6.68 5.90 -5.72
N LEU A 142 -7.44 5.47 -4.73
CA LEU A 142 -7.43 6.12 -3.41
C LEU A 142 -6.07 5.85 -2.76
N VAL A 143 -5.32 6.90 -2.42
CA VAL A 143 -3.99 6.78 -1.82
C VAL A 143 -4.06 7.07 -0.34
N ILE A 144 -3.82 6.05 0.48
CA ILE A 144 -3.94 6.13 1.95
C ILE A 144 -2.62 5.77 2.61
N ALA A 145 -2.38 6.23 3.84
CA ALA A 145 -1.21 5.84 4.61
C ALA A 145 -1.53 5.54 6.07
N GLY A 146 -0.83 4.58 6.65
CA GLY A 146 -0.78 4.32 8.09
C GLY A 146 0.64 3.97 8.53
N GLY A 147 0.78 3.48 9.75
CA GLY A 147 2.08 3.11 10.34
C GLY A 147 2.56 4.11 11.40
N SER A 148 3.63 3.72 12.10
CA SER A 148 4.18 4.45 13.25
C SER A 148 4.47 5.92 12.95
N CYS A 149 5.03 6.20 11.78
CA CYS A 149 5.35 7.57 11.37
C CYS A 149 4.11 8.43 11.14
N ILE A 150 3.06 7.85 10.55
CA ILE A 150 1.79 8.55 10.30
C ILE A 150 1.09 8.87 11.62
N ILE A 151 1.12 7.93 12.56
CA ILE A 151 0.59 8.11 13.92
C ILE A 151 1.38 9.20 14.67
N ALA A 152 2.70 9.21 14.53
CA ALA A 152 3.57 10.15 15.24
C ALA A 152 3.41 11.59 14.73
N ASN A 153 3.45 11.79 13.41
CA ASN A 153 3.22 13.10 12.81
C ASN A 153 2.70 12.97 11.36
N PRO A 154 1.38 13.11 11.14
CA PRO A 154 0.81 13.00 9.80
C PRO A 154 1.06 14.24 8.91
N VAL A 155 1.40 15.38 9.49
CA VAL A 155 1.43 16.69 8.80
C VAL A 155 2.42 16.72 7.62
N PRO A 156 3.68 16.23 7.73
CA PRO A 156 4.66 16.29 6.65
C PRO A 156 4.23 15.55 5.39
N LEU A 157 3.46 14.46 5.54
CA LEU A 157 3.00 13.64 4.43
C LEU A 157 1.59 14.00 3.95
N SER A 158 0.84 14.79 4.71
CA SER A 158 -0.55 15.16 4.40
C SER A 158 -0.81 15.65 2.97
N PRO A 159 0.06 16.43 2.29
CA PRO A 159 -0.23 16.87 0.92
C PRO A 159 -0.22 15.74 -0.12
N PHE A 160 0.40 14.59 0.20
CA PHE A 160 0.59 13.47 -0.73
C PHE A 160 -0.47 12.37 -0.60
N PHE A 161 -1.29 12.40 0.44
CA PHE A 161 -2.25 11.32 0.73
C PHE A 161 -3.68 11.84 0.73
N ASP A 162 -4.60 11.02 0.23
CA ASP A 162 -6.02 11.35 0.22
C ASP A 162 -6.61 11.21 1.62
N CYS A 163 -6.16 10.20 2.37
CA CYS A 163 -6.39 10.11 3.82
C CYS A 163 -5.24 9.41 4.55
N LEU A 164 -5.16 9.66 5.85
CA LEU A 164 -4.12 9.16 6.74
C LEU A 164 -4.78 8.48 7.94
N CYS A 165 -4.39 7.25 8.22
CA CYS A 165 -4.93 6.43 9.28
C CYS A 165 -4.13 6.66 10.57
N ILE A 166 -4.75 7.30 11.55
CA ILE A 166 -4.20 7.59 12.88
C ILE A 166 -4.69 6.50 13.84
N GLY A 167 -3.92 5.42 13.94
CA GLY A 167 -4.23 4.33 14.85
C GLY A 167 -3.83 2.97 14.30
N GLU A 168 -4.38 1.96 14.96
CA GLU A 168 -4.19 0.55 14.61
C GLU A 168 -5.19 0.14 13.53
N ALA A 169 -4.79 -0.82 12.67
CA ALA A 169 -5.59 -1.21 11.51
C ALA A 169 -6.82 -2.03 11.92
N GLU A 170 -6.71 -2.78 12.99
CA GLU A 170 -7.67 -3.71 13.56
C GLU A 170 -9.07 -3.08 13.76
N PRO A 171 -9.21 -1.91 14.43
CA PRO A 171 -10.50 -1.23 14.52
C PRO A 171 -10.84 -0.39 13.28
N MET A 172 -9.86 0.01 12.47
CA MET A 172 -10.07 0.98 11.38
C MET A 172 -10.47 0.32 10.06
N VAL A 173 -9.82 -0.77 9.66
CA VAL A 173 -10.09 -1.51 8.42
C VAL A 173 -11.56 -1.95 8.32
N PRO A 174 -12.18 -2.59 9.33
CA PRO A 174 -13.58 -2.99 9.25
C PRO A 174 -14.55 -1.80 9.06
N ALA A 175 -14.22 -0.63 9.60
CA ALA A 175 -15.03 0.58 9.45
C ALA A 175 -14.82 1.27 8.09
N MET A 176 -13.60 1.20 7.54
CA MET A 176 -13.26 1.82 6.26
C MET A 176 -13.72 0.99 5.06
N LEU A 177 -13.68 -0.34 5.14
CA LEU A 177 -13.96 -1.21 3.99
C LEU A 177 -15.35 -0.99 3.37
N PRO A 178 -16.46 -0.90 4.14
CA PRO A 178 -17.78 -0.61 3.56
C PRO A 178 -17.84 0.74 2.86
N VAL A 179 -17.23 1.77 3.44
CA VAL A 179 -17.17 3.13 2.87
C VAL A 179 -16.39 3.13 1.55
N ILE A 180 -15.28 2.40 1.50
CA ILE A 180 -14.48 2.23 0.27
C ILE A 180 -15.28 1.44 -0.76
N ALA A 181 -15.93 0.34 -0.37
CA ALA A 181 -16.73 -0.50 -1.27
C ALA A 181 -17.83 0.30 -1.98
N GLU A 182 -18.54 1.16 -1.23
CA GLU A 182 -19.62 1.99 -1.76
C GLU A 182 -19.11 3.19 -2.57
N GLY A 183 -17.94 3.73 -2.22
CA GLY A 183 -17.42 4.96 -2.84
C GLY A 183 -16.48 4.75 -4.03
N VAL A 184 -15.86 3.57 -4.19
CA VAL A 184 -14.99 3.26 -5.34
C VAL A 184 -15.82 3.30 -6.63
N GLY A 185 -15.30 4.00 -7.64
CA GLY A 185 -16.01 4.26 -8.91
C GLY A 185 -17.05 5.39 -8.84
N GLY A 186 -17.30 5.94 -7.65
CA GLY A 186 -18.13 7.12 -7.45
C GLY A 186 -17.34 8.44 -7.50
N LYS A 187 -17.95 9.52 -7.00
CA LYS A 187 -17.30 10.84 -6.88
C LYS A 187 -16.25 10.83 -5.77
N ARG A 188 -15.05 11.32 -6.06
CA ARG A 188 -13.93 11.35 -5.10
C ARG A 188 -14.28 12.15 -3.84
N SER A 189 -14.96 13.29 -4.02
CA SER A 189 -15.34 14.17 -2.91
C SER A 189 -16.23 13.48 -1.88
N ASP A 190 -17.12 12.60 -2.32
CA ASP A 190 -18.13 11.96 -1.49
C ASP A 190 -17.49 10.83 -0.67
N LEU A 191 -16.64 10.02 -1.32
CA LEU A 191 -15.80 9.02 -0.66
C LEU A 191 -14.91 9.66 0.42
N LEU A 192 -14.20 10.74 0.11
CA LEU A 192 -13.32 11.41 1.07
C LEU A 192 -14.10 12.03 2.24
N ARG A 193 -15.32 12.50 2.02
CA ARG A 193 -16.19 13.03 3.08
C ARG A 193 -16.68 11.93 4.00
N ALA A 194 -17.09 10.80 3.43
CA ALA A 194 -17.52 9.63 4.19
C ALA A 194 -16.36 9.08 5.04
N LEU A 195 -15.15 8.96 4.46
CA LEU A 195 -13.95 8.57 5.18
C LEU A 195 -13.58 9.56 6.30
N ALA A 196 -13.69 10.87 6.07
CA ALA A 196 -13.42 11.90 7.09
C ALA A 196 -14.37 11.83 8.30
N SER A 197 -15.51 11.15 8.17
CA SER A 197 -16.45 10.96 9.29
C SER A 197 -16.05 9.81 10.23
N LEU A 198 -15.12 8.95 9.80
CA LEU A 198 -14.67 7.79 10.56
C LEU A 198 -13.64 8.19 11.63
N PRO A 199 -13.73 7.64 12.86
CA PRO A 199 -12.71 7.82 13.88
C PRO A 199 -11.32 7.35 13.40
N GLY A 200 -10.29 8.12 13.72
CA GLY A 200 -8.90 7.83 13.33
C GLY A 200 -8.55 8.19 11.88
N VAL A 201 -9.50 8.53 11.02
CA VAL A 201 -9.19 8.87 9.62
C VAL A 201 -9.01 10.38 9.48
N TYR A 202 -7.78 10.78 9.15
CA TYR A 202 -7.42 12.16 8.87
C TYR A 202 -7.47 12.43 7.36
N VAL A 203 -8.39 13.29 6.93
CA VAL A 203 -8.50 13.74 5.53
C VAL A 203 -8.05 15.20 5.42
N PRO A 204 -6.88 15.49 4.81
CA PRO A 204 -6.30 16.83 4.78
C PRO A 204 -7.25 17.88 4.19
N GLN A 205 -7.95 17.55 3.10
CA GLN A 205 -8.88 18.45 2.41
C GLN A 205 -10.07 18.90 3.27
N TYR A 206 -10.50 18.07 4.22
CA TYR A 206 -11.68 18.34 5.06
C TYR A 206 -11.32 18.58 6.53
N TYR A 207 -10.03 18.80 6.82
CA TYR A 207 -9.60 19.05 8.16
C TYR A 207 -10.13 20.38 8.68
N SER A 208 -10.91 20.32 9.76
CA SER A 208 -11.56 21.48 10.37
C SER A 208 -10.84 21.99 11.63
N GLY A 209 -9.61 21.53 11.90
CA GLY A 209 -8.86 21.87 13.11
C GLY A 209 -9.22 21.04 14.35
N LYS A 210 -10.20 20.13 14.25
CA LYS A 210 -10.56 19.21 15.35
C LYS A 210 -9.52 18.09 15.48
N PRO A 211 -9.12 17.68 16.70
CA PRO A 211 -8.23 16.54 16.87
C PRO A 211 -8.81 15.26 16.29
N VAL A 212 -8.02 14.53 15.50
CA VAL A 212 -8.36 13.18 15.06
C VAL A 212 -7.97 12.21 16.18
N VAL A 213 -8.94 11.48 16.70
CA VAL A 213 -8.72 10.56 17.83
C VAL A 213 -8.07 9.28 17.32
N ARG A 214 -6.87 8.99 17.86
CA ARG A 214 -6.15 7.74 17.57
C ARG A 214 -7.03 6.53 17.91
N GLN A 215 -7.06 5.53 17.03
CA GLN A 215 -7.72 4.25 17.30
C GLN A 215 -6.72 3.19 17.75
N TRP A 216 -7.14 2.27 18.60
CA TRP A 216 -6.37 1.10 19.06
C TRP A 216 -7.30 -0.06 19.39
N ALA A 217 -6.82 -1.29 19.25
CA ALA A 217 -7.52 -2.50 19.65
C ALA A 217 -7.73 -2.49 21.17
N LYS A 218 -8.96 -2.81 21.61
CA LYS A 218 -9.28 -2.89 23.04
C LYS A 218 -8.78 -4.19 23.68
N ASN A 219 -8.66 -5.25 22.87
CA ASN A 219 -8.17 -6.55 23.26
C ASN A 219 -7.24 -7.08 22.16
N LEU A 220 -6.03 -7.49 22.55
CA LEU A 220 -5.02 -8.01 21.61
C LEU A 220 -5.32 -9.45 21.18
N ASP A 221 -5.99 -10.23 22.04
CA ASP A 221 -6.31 -11.64 21.76
C ASP A 221 -7.30 -11.80 20.60
N ASP A 222 -8.07 -10.75 20.30
CA ASP A 222 -9.02 -10.71 19.19
C ASP A 222 -8.31 -10.63 17.83
N PHE A 223 -7.01 -10.29 17.81
CA PHE A 223 -6.20 -10.07 16.62
C PHE A 223 -4.86 -10.82 16.71
N PRO A 224 -4.87 -12.16 16.68
CA PRO A 224 -3.64 -12.94 16.78
C PRO A 224 -2.72 -12.62 15.60
N VAL A 225 -1.56 -12.03 15.92
CA VAL A 225 -0.56 -11.67 14.91
C VAL A 225 0.47 -12.78 14.79
N ALA A 226 0.67 -13.27 13.57
CA ALA A 226 1.73 -14.22 13.24
C ALA A 226 2.48 -13.74 12.01
N SER A 227 3.76 -14.10 11.92
CA SER A 227 4.48 -14.00 10.65
C SER A 227 3.85 -14.95 9.64
N ILE A 228 3.31 -14.39 8.55
CA ILE A 228 2.56 -15.16 7.57
C ILE A 228 3.51 -15.96 6.68
N LEU A 229 4.77 -15.54 6.59
CA LEU A 229 5.73 -16.12 5.67
C LEU A 229 6.79 -16.98 6.37
N ARG A 230 6.79 -18.28 6.02
CA ARG A 230 7.89 -19.21 6.33
C ARG A 230 8.83 -19.33 5.14
N TRP A 231 10.10 -18.98 5.35
CA TRP A 231 11.16 -19.15 4.36
C TRP A 231 11.55 -20.62 4.20
N ARG A 232 11.64 -21.13 2.96
CA ARG A 232 12.34 -22.40 2.67
C ARG A 232 13.83 -22.11 2.43
N GLY A 233 14.62 -22.15 3.49
CA GLY A 233 16.09 -22.18 3.39
C GLY A 233 16.66 -23.13 4.43
N GLU A 234 17.72 -23.83 4.06
CA GLU A 234 18.52 -24.62 5.01
C GLU A 234 18.95 -23.76 6.21
N PRO A 235 19.09 -24.36 7.41
CA PRO A 235 19.48 -23.62 8.60
C PRO A 235 20.75 -22.82 8.32
N PHE A 236 20.73 -21.54 8.70
CA PHE A 236 21.94 -20.75 8.79
C PHE A 236 22.88 -21.48 9.76
N ALA A 237 23.89 -22.16 9.22
CA ALA A 237 25.04 -22.56 10.00
C ALA A 237 25.75 -21.27 10.39
N VAL A 238 25.53 -20.85 11.64
CA VAL A 238 26.36 -19.85 12.27
C VAL A 238 27.74 -20.47 12.43
N SER A 239 28.70 -20.03 11.62
CA SER A 239 30.12 -20.31 11.80
C SER A 239 30.71 -19.37 12.85
#